data_AF-A0A436WLG0-F1
#
_entry.id   AF-A0A436WLG0-F1
#
_cell.length_a   1.000
_cell.length_b   1.000
_cell.length_c   1.000
_cell.angle_alpha   90.00
_cell.angle_beta   90.00
_cell.angle_gamma   90.00
#
_symmetry.space_group_name_H-M   'P 1'
#
loop_
_entity.id
_entity.type
_entity.pdbx_description
1 polymer ?
#
loop_
_entity_poly.entity_id
_entity_poly.type
_entity_poly.pdbx_seq_one_letter_code
_entity_poly.pdbx_strand_id
1 'polypeptide(L)'
;MTVSQNNSEGRARSSRMLRTALGAEIARLLDDPVVVEVMLNPDGRIWVDRLTEGLAETGKVLSAADGERIVRLVAHHVGAEVHPRSPRISAELPETGERFEGLLPPVVAAPAFAIRKPAVAIFTLEDYVAAGVMTD
;
A
#
# COMPACT_ATOMS: atom_id res chain seq x y z
N MET A 1 -16.46 17.97 29.69
CA MET A 1 -16.45 16.50 29.58
C MET A 1 -15.61 16.11 28.39
N THR A 2 -14.65 15.24 28.65
CA THR A 2 -13.39 15.09 27.91
C THR A 2 -13.50 13.89 26.96
N VAL A 3 -13.84 14.14 25.69
CA VAL A 3 -13.88 13.11 24.64
C VAL A 3 -13.10 13.65 23.44
N SER A 4 -11.78 13.56 23.47
CA SER A 4 -10.93 13.83 22.30
C SER A 4 -9.51 13.25 22.41
N GLN A 5 -9.03 12.85 23.60
CA GLN A 5 -7.67 12.30 23.77
C GLN A 5 -7.57 10.77 23.52
N ASN A 6 -8.62 9.98 23.78
CA ASN A 6 -8.56 8.52 23.58
C ASN A 6 -8.50 8.09 22.10
N ASN A 7 -9.05 8.90 21.17
CA ASN A 7 -9.09 8.54 19.75
C ASN A 7 -7.73 8.78 19.07
N SER A 8 -6.97 9.80 19.48
CA SER A 8 -5.65 10.10 18.91
C SER A 8 -4.61 9.06 19.30
N GLU A 9 -4.58 8.61 20.56
CA GLU A 9 -3.66 7.57 21.02
C GLU A 9 -3.94 6.20 20.36
N GLY A 10 -5.20 5.84 20.18
CA GLY A 10 -5.62 4.62 19.49
C GLY A 10 -5.20 4.62 18.02
N ARG A 11 -5.38 5.74 17.32
CA ARG A 11 -4.92 5.90 15.92
C ARG A 11 -3.39 5.88 15.81
N ALA A 12 -2.69 6.56 16.71
CA ALA A 12 -1.22 6.55 16.73
C ALA A 12 -0.65 5.15 17.01
N ARG A 13 -1.28 4.38 17.91
CA ARG A 13 -0.91 2.98 18.16
C ARG A 13 -1.14 2.11 16.93
N SER A 14 -2.29 2.27 16.27
CA SER A 14 -2.62 1.53 15.06
C SER A 14 -1.67 1.85 13.91
N SER A 15 -1.29 3.13 13.73
CA SER A 15 -0.28 3.56 12.73
C SER A 15 1.07 2.87 12.98
N ARG A 16 1.55 2.89 14.24
CA ARG A 16 2.81 2.19 14.60
C ARG A 16 2.73 0.69 14.35
N MET A 17 1.62 0.05 14.72
CA MET A 17 1.43 -1.39 14.47
C MET A 17 1.45 -1.72 12.98
N LEU A 18 0.80 -0.89 12.14
CA LEU A 18 0.83 -1.05 10.69
C LEU A 18 2.24 -0.90 10.13
N ARG A 19 2.99 0.13 10.54
CA ARG A 19 4.39 0.30 10.10
C ARG A 19 5.27 -0.89 10.48
N THR A 20 5.14 -1.38 11.71
CA THR A 20 5.83 -2.61 12.14
C THR A 20 5.40 -3.82 11.32
N ALA A 21 4.12 -3.91 10.93
CA ALA A 21 3.59 -5.01 10.17
C ALA A 21 4.09 -5.07 8.73
N LEU A 22 4.19 -3.92 8.07
CA LEU A 22 4.79 -3.80 6.73
C LEU A 22 6.25 -4.25 6.74
N GLY A 23 6.95 -4.05 7.86
CA GLY A 23 8.32 -4.49 8.04
C GLY A 23 9.33 -3.67 7.24
N ALA A 24 10.61 -3.93 7.49
CA ALA A 24 11.70 -3.11 6.95
C ALA A 24 11.80 -3.15 5.42
N GLU A 25 11.49 -4.29 4.80
CA GLU A 25 11.62 -4.44 3.34
C GLU A 25 10.57 -3.62 2.59
N ILE A 26 9.28 -3.73 2.95
CA ILE A 26 8.22 -2.94 2.29
C ILE A 26 8.42 -1.46 2.60
N ALA A 27 8.79 -1.10 3.83
CA ALA A 27 9.12 0.29 4.18
C ALA A 27 10.23 0.84 3.28
N ARG A 28 11.33 0.11 3.10
CA ARG A 28 12.44 0.52 2.23
C ARG A 28 12.02 0.69 0.76
N LEU A 29 11.11 -0.15 0.27
CA LEU A 29 10.56 -0.02 -1.09
C LEU A 29 9.66 1.21 -1.23
N LEU A 30 8.85 1.52 -0.21
CA LEU A 30 8.00 2.71 -0.20
C LEU A 30 8.82 4.01 -0.09
N ASP A 31 9.93 3.98 0.65
CA ASP A 31 10.87 5.10 0.80
C ASP A 31 11.68 5.36 -0.48
N ASP A 32 11.78 4.40 -1.40
CA ASP A 32 12.51 4.56 -2.67
C ASP A 32 11.77 5.56 -3.58
N PRO A 33 12.38 6.70 -3.96
CA PRO A 33 11.72 7.73 -4.75
C PRO A 33 11.36 7.29 -6.17
N VAL A 34 12.01 6.27 -6.72
CA VAL A 34 11.69 5.77 -8.07
C VAL A 34 10.56 4.74 -8.08
N VAL A 35 10.22 4.15 -6.92
CA VAL A 35 9.08 3.24 -6.75
C VAL A 35 7.80 4.05 -6.63
N VAL A 36 6.78 3.67 -7.41
CA VAL A 36 5.44 4.28 -7.39
C VAL A 36 4.40 3.38 -6.72
N GLU A 37 4.60 2.07 -6.77
CA GLU A 37 3.67 1.09 -6.21
C GLU A 37 4.42 -0.14 -5.70
N VAL A 38 3.98 -0.69 -4.57
CA VAL A 38 4.46 -1.97 -4.01
C VAL A 38 3.28 -2.93 -3.94
N MET A 39 3.45 -4.15 -4.44
CA MET A 39 2.40 -5.16 -4.53
C MET A 39 2.82 -6.46 -3.86
N LEU A 40 1.87 -7.11 -3.18
CA LEU A 40 1.94 -8.51 -2.79
C LEU A 40 0.98 -9.31 -3.68
N ASN A 41 1.52 -10.27 -4.42
CA ASN A 41 0.72 -11.19 -5.22
C ASN A 41 0.31 -12.43 -4.42
N PRO A 42 -0.75 -13.15 -4.83
CA PRO A 42 -1.22 -14.36 -4.14
C PRO A 42 -0.20 -15.50 -4.04
N ASP A 43 0.88 -15.48 -4.83
CA ASP A 43 1.99 -16.42 -4.73
C ASP A 43 3.00 -16.05 -3.63
N GLY A 44 2.73 -14.97 -2.88
CA GLY A 44 3.56 -14.45 -1.81
C GLY A 44 4.71 -13.56 -2.28
N ARG A 45 4.89 -13.35 -3.58
CA ARG A 45 6.00 -12.54 -4.11
C ARG A 45 5.67 -11.05 -4.02
N ILE A 46 6.69 -10.27 -3.69
CA ILE A 46 6.61 -8.81 -3.68
C ILE A 46 7.10 -8.26 -5.02
N TRP A 47 6.28 -7.40 -5.61
CA TRP A 47 6.54 -6.70 -6.86
C TRP A 47 6.55 -5.19 -6.62
N VAL A 48 7.22 -4.46 -7.50
CA VAL A 48 7.20 -3.00 -7.51
C VAL A 48 6.97 -2.49 -8.92
N ASP A 49 6.27 -1.36 -9.03
CA ASP A 49 6.27 -0.55 -10.24
C ASP A 49 7.20 0.66 -10.04
N ARG A 50 8.03 0.94 -11.05
CA ARG A 50 9.05 2.00 -11.04
C ARG A 50 8.80 2.94 -12.22
N LEU A 51 8.95 4.24 -12.00
CA LEU A 51 8.66 5.30 -12.99
C LEU A 51 9.21 5.04 -14.40
N THR A 52 10.40 4.47 -14.51
CA THR A 52 11.12 4.29 -15.79
C THR A 52 11.35 2.83 -16.18
N GLU A 53 11.24 1.90 -15.24
CA GLU A 53 11.56 0.47 -15.47
C GLU A 53 10.29 -0.38 -15.54
N GLY A 54 9.15 0.15 -15.12
CA GLY A 54 7.88 -0.57 -15.04
C GLY A 54 7.88 -1.62 -13.93
N LEU A 55 7.12 -2.68 -14.17
CA LEU A 55 6.83 -3.72 -13.18
C LEU A 55 8.00 -4.72 -13.03
N ALA A 56 8.50 -4.88 -11.80
CA ALA A 56 9.60 -5.78 -11.49
C ALA A 56 9.36 -6.61 -10.21
N GLU A 57 9.73 -7.89 -10.26
CA GLU A 57 9.79 -8.75 -9.07
C GLU A 57 11.00 -8.36 -8.20
N THR A 58 10.82 -8.30 -6.89
CA THR A 58 11.90 -7.92 -5.95
C THR A 58 12.76 -9.09 -5.47
N GLY A 59 12.35 -10.33 -5.77
CA GLY A 59 12.91 -11.55 -5.18
C GLY A 59 12.57 -11.75 -3.70
N LYS A 60 11.73 -10.88 -3.12
CA LYS A 60 11.26 -10.98 -1.74
C LYS A 60 9.92 -11.71 -1.68
N VAL A 61 9.70 -12.41 -0.59
CA VAL A 61 8.46 -13.13 -0.32
C VAL A 61 7.89 -12.74 1.04
N LEU A 62 6.56 -12.75 1.14
CA LEU A 62 5.83 -12.56 2.39
C LEU A 62 4.94 -13.78 2.64
N SER A 63 4.85 -14.22 3.90
CA SER A 63 3.95 -15.31 4.26
C SER A 63 2.49 -14.89 4.07
N ALA A 64 1.61 -15.84 3.73
CA ALA A 64 0.17 -15.57 3.65
C ALA A 64 -0.38 -15.03 4.98
N ALA A 65 0.10 -15.53 6.11
CA ALA A 65 -0.31 -15.05 7.44
C ALA A 65 0.07 -13.58 7.67
N ASP A 66 1.26 -13.15 7.24
CA ASP A 66 1.68 -11.76 7.34
C ASP A 66 0.92 -10.86 6.36
N GLY A 67 0.68 -11.32 5.13
CA GLY A 67 -0.16 -10.61 4.16
C GLY A 67 -1.57 -10.36 4.69
N GLU A 68 -2.21 -11.40 5.25
CA GLU A 68 -3.53 -11.26 5.89
C GLU A 68 -3.48 -10.30 7.08
N ARG A 69 -2.44 -10.41 7.92
CA ARG A 69 -2.25 -9.54 9.09
C ARG A 69 -2.16 -8.07 8.68
N ILE A 70 -1.43 -7.74 7.62
CA ILE A 70 -1.33 -6.38 7.08
C ILE A 70 -2.72 -5.88 6.63
N VAL A 71 -3.41 -6.65 5.79
CA VAL A 71 -4.75 -6.28 5.27
C VAL A 71 -5.73 -6.02 6.42
N ARG A 72 -5.72 -6.86 7.47
CA ARG A 72 -6.56 -6.70 8.66
C ARG A 72 -6.20 -5.48 9.50
N LEU A 73 -4.90 -5.17 9.64
CA LEU A 73 -4.45 -3.98 10.36
C LEU A 73 -4.83 -2.69 9.63
N VAL A 74 -4.76 -2.67 8.30
CA VAL A 74 -5.25 -1.56 7.49
C VAL A 74 -6.75 -1.37 7.68
N ALA A 75 -7.54 -2.45 7.57
CA ALA A 75 -8.98 -2.40 7.79
C ALA A 75 -9.33 -1.83 9.18
N HIS A 76 -8.67 -2.34 10.23
CA HIS A 76 -8.83 -1.81 11.60
C HIS A 76 -8.48 -0.33 11.70
N HIS A 77 -7.39 0.11 11.06
CA HIS A 77 -6.95 1.51 11.10
C HIS A 77 -7.99 2.48 10.52
N VAL A 78 -8.65 2.10 9.43
CA VAL A 78 -9.69 2.92 8.78
C VAL A 78 -11.10 2.68 9.32
N GLY A 79 -11.26 1.81 10.32
CA GLY A 79 -12.57 1.46 10.88
C GLY A 79 -13.46 0.65 9.93
N ALA A 80 -12.85 -0.14 9.05
CA ALA A 80 -13.54 -1.02 8.12
C ALA A 80 -13.40 -2.50 8.53
N GLU A 81 -14.30 -3.34 8.01
CA GLU A 81 -14.27 -4.78 8.19
C GLU A 81 -13.80 -5.50 6.93
N VAL A 82 -12.94 -6.51 7.10
CA VAL A 82 -12.48 -7.37 6.02
C VAL A 82 -12.56 -8.84 6.45
N HIS A 83 -13.30 -9.64 5.69
CA HIS A 83 -13.60 -11.04 6.00
C HIS A 83 -14.09 -11.78 4.74
N PRO A 84 -14.23 -13.12 4.72
CA PRO A 84 -14.62 -13.84 3.49
C PRO A 84 -15.90 -13.36 2.79
N ARG A 85 -16.89 -12.80 3.51
CA ARG A 85 -18.11 -12.21 2.92
C ARG A 85 -17.97 -10.76 2.44
N SER A 86 -16.85 -10.12 2.75
CA SER A 86 -16.46 -8.74 2.39
C SER A 86 -14.93 -8.70 2.28
N PRO A 87 -14.36 -9.36 1.24
CA PRO A 87 -12.94 -9.71 1.22
C PRO A 87 -12.07 -8.64 0.58
N ARG A 88 -12.60 -7.42 0.39
CA ARG A 88 -11.92 -6.30 -0.26
C ARG A 88 -11.86 -5.13 0.69
N ILE A 89 -10.77 -4.38 0.66
CA ILE A 89 -10.60 -3.14 1.40
C ILE A 89 -9.84 -2.12 0.57
N SER A 90 -10.35 -0.90 0.56
CA SER A 90 -9.71 0.29 -0.01
C SER A 90 -9.46 1.27 1.14
N ALA A 91 -8.27 1.83 1.22
CA ALA A 91 -7.86 2.69 2.34
C ALA A 91 -6.80 3.72 1.92
N GLU A 92 -6.66 4.76 2.72
CA GLU A 92 -5.50 5.65 2.71
C GLU A 92 -4.67 5.37 3.97
N LEU A 93 -3.36 5.17 3.79
CA LEU A 93 -2.44 4.88 4.87
C LEU A 93 -2.13 6.17 5.67
N PRO A 94 -1.94 6.05 6.99
CA PRO A 94 -1.69 7.22 7.84
C PRO A 94 -0.35 7.89 7.51
N GLU A 95 -0.29 9.19 7.79
CA GLU A 95 0.91 10.06 7.75
C GLU A 95 1.44 10.36 6.34
N THR A 96 1.54 9.36 5.48
CA THR A 96 2.17 9.45 4.16
C THR A 96 1.17 9.47 3.00
N GLY A 97 -0.10 9.09 3.25
CA GLY A 97 -1.19 9.22 2.29
C GLY A 97 -1.16 8.22 1.14
N GLU A 98 -0.39 7.12 1.24
CA GLU A 98 -0.44 6.07 0.23
C GLU A 98 -1.84 5.44 0.16
N ARG A 99 -2.26 5.10 -1.04
CA ARG A 99 -3.50 4.35 -1.25
C ARG A 99 -3.21 2.86 -1.11
N PHE A 100 -4.11 2.16 -0.44
CA PHE A 100 -4.03 0.73 -0.21
C PHE A 100 -5.25 0.03 -0.77
N GLU A 101 -5.04 -1.02 -1.55
CA GLU A 101 -6.07 -1.96 -1.98
C GLU A 101 -5.68 -3.36 -1.49
N GLY A 102 -6.56 -4.01 -0.72
CA GLY A 102 -6.31 -5.33 -0.14
C GLY A 102 -7.41 -6.33 -0.50
N LEU A 103 -6.99 -7.56 -0.79
CA LEU A 103 -7.86 -8.69 -1.14
C LEU A 103 -7.54 -9.89 -0.25
N LEU A 104 -8.58 -10.53 0.28
CA LEU A 104 -8.50 -11.79 1.01
C LEU A 104 -9.24 -12.92 0.26
N PRO A 105 -8.98 -14.19 0.59
CA PRO A 105 -9.85 -15.28 0.16
C PRO A 105 -11.34 -15.02 0.51
N PRO A 106 -12.29 -15.45 -0.34
CA PRO A 106 -12.09 -16.36 -1.48
C PRO A 106 -11.88 -15.69 -2.84
N VAL A 107 -11.86 -14.36 -2.93
CA VAL A 107 -11.74 -13.68 -4.26
C VAL A 107 -10.34 -13.77 -4.86
N VAL A 108 -9.35 -14.10 -4.03
CA VAL A 108 -7.96 -14.40 -4.39
C VAL A 108 -7.52 -15.69 -3.68
N ALA A 109 -6.57 -16.42 -4.27
CA ALA A 109 -6.11 -17.71 -3.73
C ALA A 109 -5.36 -17.57 -2.39
N ALA A 110 -4.70 -16.44 -2.17
CA ALA A 110 -4.06 -16.05 -0.91
C ALA A 110 -4.12 -14.51 -0.80
N PRO A 111 -3.86 -13.93 0.39
CA PRO A 111 -3.87 -12.48 0.59
C PRO A 111 -3.01 -11.76 -0.42
N ALA A 112 -3.55 -10.69 -1.00
CA ALA A 112 -2.88 -9.83 -1.96
C ALA A 112 -3.18 -8.37 -1.63
N PHE A 113 -2.25 -7.48 -1.94
CA PHE A 113 -2.49 -6.04 -1.81
C PHE A 113 -1.62 -5.22 -2.74
N ALA A 114 -2.01 -3.97 -2.96
CA ALA A 114 -1.21 -2.95 -3.61
C ALA A 114 -1.16 -1.69 -2.73
N ILE A 115 0.03 -1.09 -2.62
CA ILE A 115 0.28 0.17 -1.94
C ILE A 115 0.82 1.15 -2.96
N ARG A 116 -0.02 2.12 -3.35
CA ARG A 116 0.33 3.13 -4.36
C ARG A 116 0.62 4.46 -3.72
N LYS A 117 1.80 5.00 -4.00
CA LYS A 117 2.21 6.31 -3.49
C LYS A 117 1.37 7.44 -4.11
N PRO A 118 1.20 8.57 -3.40
CA PRO A 118 0.68 9.79 -4.00
C PRO A 118 1.51 10.18 -5.22
N ALA A 119 0.88 10.80 -6.22
CA ALA A 119 1.63 11.34 -7.35
C ALA A 119 2.56 12.46 -6.86
N VAL A 120 3.87 12.21 -6.89
CA VAL A 120 4.89 13.19 -6.47
C VAL A 120 5.44 14.00 -7.64
N ALA A 121 5.38 13.47 -8.86
CA ALA A 121 5.83 14.15 -10.08
C ALA A 121 4.67 14.91 -10.73
N ILE A 122 4.77 16.23 -10.74
CA ILE A 122 3.91 17.09 -11.57
C ILE A 122 4.61 17.19 -12.93
N PHE A 123 4.10 16.49 -13.93
CA PHE A 123 4.56 16.63 -15.31
C PHE A 123 3.86 17.83 -15.96
N THR A 124 4.64 18.77 -16.45
CA THR A 124 4.16 19.88 -17.28
C THR A 124 3.79 19.38 -18.67
N LEU A 125 3.04 20.17 -19.44
CA LEU A 125 2.74 19.80 -20.83
C LEU A 125 4.03 19.74 -21.67
N GLU A 126 4.99 20.62 -21.37
CA GLU A 126 6.30 20.66 -21.99
C GLU A 126 7.10 19.38 -21.74
N ASP A 127 6.97 18.76 -20.55
CA ASP A 127 7.61 17.47 -20.26
C ASP A 127 7.08 16.35 -21.18
N TYR A 128 5.79 16.36 -21.50
CA TYR A 128 5.19 15.40 -22.44
C TYR A 128 5.66 15.61 -23.88
N VAL A 129 5.87 16.86 -24.29
CA VAL A 129 6.45 17.19 -25.60
C VAL A 129 7.91 16.75 -25.66
N ALA A 130 8.70 17.05 -24.64
CA ALA A 130 10.12 16.64 -24.55
C ALA A 130 10.27 15.11 -24.56
N ALA A 131 9.33 14.39 -23.96
CA ALA A 131 9.28 12.92 -23.98
C ALA A 131 8.75 12.32 -25.30
N GLY A 132 8.30 13.14 -26.25
CA GLY A 132 7.71 12.68 -27.52
C GLY A 132 6.36 11.98 -27.37
N VAL A 133 5.70 12.14 -26.22
CA VAL A 133 4.36 11.59 -25.95
C VAL A 133 3.28 12.47 -26.61
N MET A 134 3.55 13.77 -26.70
CA MET A 134 2.67 14.78 -27.30
C MET A 134 3.46 15.66 -28.28
N THR A 135 2.77 16.30 -29.22
CA THR A 135 3.33 17.35 -30.09
C THR A 135 2.87 18.73 -29.63
N ASP A 136 3.66 19.78 -29.92
CA ASP A 136 3.29 21.19 -29.70
C ASP A 136 2.05 21.62 -30.52
#